data_AF-A0A9K3L9D1-F1
#
_entry.id   AF-A0A9K3L9D1-F1
#
_cell.length_a   1.000
_cell.length_b   1.000
_cell.length_c   1.000
_cell.angle_alpha   90.00
_cell.angle_beta   90.00
_cell.angle_gamma   90.00
#
_symmetry.space_group_name_H-M   'P 1'
#
loop_
_entity.id
_entity.type
_entity.pdbx_description
1 polymer ?
#
loop_
_entity_poly.entity_id
_entity_poly.type
_entity_poly.pdbx_seq_one_letter_code
_entity_poly.pdbx_strand_id
1 'polypeptide(L)'
;MAPKSSLSLLATSPHSNKKQRTDDVEAVKQLHHNYYSDNAQLQSIQEKVLEHDCGALMHHILSFLDVITLLQKQVVSKQFKDLCTKAITAKCGKDGPKPLTRATLKKAVRKYCEIMYDDEGCIDDMEEIACTYGFPIDSWNVSKVRDMSFLFDGEIDFNEYIGSWDTSNVTKMNSMFEDAYRFNQDIGRWNVSKVKDMSRMFYGTTEFNQDIGRWNVSKVRYMSQMFACTAKFNQNIGQWDVSNVIHMIGMFDGAQVFNQDIGSWDVSNVTDMRGMLGAYHFNQDIGKWNVSNVRNMSEMFRGAIAFNQDIGKWETSNVASMAQMFEGAQEFNQDIGSWDTSNVQDMNHMFCGALVFNQDIGNWNVSRVFDMGAMFYKAHHFNQYIGSWDVSSVRDMDKMFRSAHHFNQDIGSWDVSRVTDMSKMLKDAREFDQDIGSWNVSRVTDMNCMFKDACKFNHNIGKWNVSRVIDMSTMFSGAHEFNQDIGKWDVSRVGFMNYMFEDASSFHHSLRSWNTSHVKYIFGMLPDDFPESYRPQSWYFQPYAFIHGDSDDSEASFSPAAGCYRLCIEEVEWDS
;
A
#
# COMPACT_ATOMS: atom_id res chain seq x y z
N MET A 1 -10.10 18.53 41.63
CA MET A 1 -10.68 19.66 42.38
C MET A 1 -10.27 20.94 41.69
N ALA A 2 -11.21 21.63 41.06
CA ALA A 2 -11.01 23.03 40.62
C ALA A 2 -11.36 23.96 41.78
N PRO A 3 -10.73 25.15 41.91
CA PRO A 3 -11.37 26.28 42.53
C PRO A 3 -12.11 27.09 41.46
N LYS A 4 -13.44 27.14 41.62
CA LYS A 4 -14.30 28.19 41.09
C LYS A 4 -14.05 29.49 41.86
N SER A 5 -13.74 30.56 41.14
CA SER A 5 -14.14 31.96 41.41
C SER A 5 -13.37 32.80 40.40
N SER A 6 -13.95 33.55 39.47
CA SER A 6 -15.14 34.40 39.57
C SER A 6 -15.60 34.76 38.16
N LEU A 7 -16.70 34.14 37.72
CA LEU A 7 -17.56 34.61 36.64
C LEU A 7 -18.82 35.17 37.32
N SER A 8 -18.83 36.47 37.58
CA SER A 8 -20.07 37.23 37.85
C SER A 8 -19.77 38.72 37.73
N LEU A 9 -20.63 39.45 36.99
CA LEU A 9 -20.56 40.85 36.51
C LEU A 9 -19.95 40.90 35.09
N LEU A 10 -20.67 41.15 33.99
CA LEU A 10 -21.85 41.99 33.77
C LEU A 10 -22.68 41.48 32.57
N ALA A 11 -23.97 41.26 32.80
CA ALA A 11 -24.99 41.44 31.77
C ALA A 11 -25.83 42.66 32.20
N THR A 12 -25.74 43.77 31.46
CA THR A 12 -26.85 44.69 31.09
C THR A 12 -26.34 45.99 30.44
N SER A 13 -26.83 46.25 29.22
CA SER A 13 -27.08 47.55 28.59
C SER A 13 -25.93 48.51 28.18
N PRO A 14 -26.14 49.34 27.13
CA PRO A 14 -25.09 49.96 26.33
C PRO A 14 -24.73 51.35 26.84
N HIS A 15 -23.49 51.52 27.30
CA HIS A 15 -22.66 52.72 27.09
C HIS A 15 -21.33 52.48 27.80
N SER A 16 -20.29 52.22 27.01
CA SER A 16 -18.93 52.00 27.55
C SER A 16 -18.40 53.31 28.13
N ASN A 17 -18.20 53.39 29.44
CA ASN A 17 -17.55 54.53 30.08
C ASN A 17 -16.09 54.21 30.39
N LYS A 18 -15.22 55.21 30.25
CA LYS A 18 -13.75 55.15 30.17
C LYS A 18 -13.04 54.40 31.31
N LYS A 19 -13.70 54.21 32.46
CA LYS A 19 -13.17 53.61 33.69
C LYS A 19 -13.12 52.07 33.66
N GLN A 20 -14.11 51.42 33.03
CA GLN A 20 -14.11 49.97 32.83
C GLN A 20 -12.91 49.52 31.96
N ARG A 21 -12.54 50.36 30.97
CA ARG A 21 -11.35 50.13 30.11
C ARG A 21 -10.03 50.25 30.87
N THR A 22 -10.00 50.94 32.01
CA THR A 22 -8.76 51.13 32.80
C THR A 22 -8.55 49.98 33.77
N ASP A 23 -9.63 49.48 34.36
CA ASP A 23 -9.59 48.35 35.30
C ASP A 23 -9.34 47.00 34.58
N ASP A 24 -9.87 46.83 33.36
CA ASP A 24 -9.54 45.70 32.48
C ASP A 24 -8.08 45.74 31.99
N VAL A 25 -7.52 46.95 31.79
CA VAL A 25 -6.11 47.15 31.40
C VAL A 25 -5.15 46.85 32.56
N GLU A 26 -5.52 47.14 33.80
CA GLU A 26 -4.69 46.86 34.98
C GLU A 26 -4.71 45.38 35.36
N ALA A 27 -5.85 44.70 35.20
CA ALA A 27 -5.96 43.25 35.35
C ALA A 27 -5.14 42.50 34.27
N VAL A 28 -5.11 43.03 33.04
CA VAL A 28 -4.25 42.56 31.95
C VAL A 28 -2.77 42.76 32.30
N LYS A 29 -2.36 43.92 32.85
CA LYS A 29 -0.97 44.18 33.30
C LYS A 29 -0.50 43.24 34.42
N GLN A 30 -1.40 42.83 35.33
CA GLN A 30 -1.03 41.95 36.44
C GLN A 30 -0.88 40.48 36.00
N LEU A 31 -1.72 40.01 35.07
CA LEU A 31 -1.56 38.72 34.39
C LEU A 31 -0.32 38.70 33.47
N HIS A 32 0.02 39.85 32.90
CA HIS A 32 1.17 40.15 32.04
C HIS A 32 2.50 40.21 32.82
N HIS A 33 2.53 40.70 34.06
CA HIS A 33 3.75 40.72 34.88
C HIS A 33 4.13 39.31 35.40
N ASN A 34 3.13 38.50 35.78
CA ASN A 34 3.36 37.20 36.41
C ASN A 34 3.69 36.06 35.42
N TYR A 35 3.46 36.26 34.13
CA TYR A 35 3.64 35.20 33.10
C TYR A 35 4.84 35.47 32.17
N TYR A 36 5.35 36.70 32.10
CA TYR A 36 6.40 37.13 31.18
C TYR A 36 7.77 37.39 31.83
N SER A 37 7.91 37.33 33.17
CA SER A 37 9.22 37.51 33.83
C SER A 37 10.26 36.47 33.45
N ASP A 38 9.84 35.33 32.89
CA ASP A 38 10.71 34.19 32.63
C ASP A 38 11.21 34.11 31.18
N ASN A 39 10.85 35.06 30.30
CA ASN A 39 11.22 34.97 28.90
C ASN A 39 11.54 36.33 28.26
N ALA A 40 12.78 36.79 28.44
CA ALA A 40 13.27 38.10 27.98
C ALA A 40 13.17 38.33 26.45
N GLN A 41 13.14 37.27 25.65
CA GLN A 41 12.93 37.38 24.19
C GLN A 41 11.50 37.80 23.82
N LEU A 42 10.51 37.48 24.66
CA LEU A 42 9.10 37.75 24.43
C LEU A 42 8.70 39.20 24.73
N GLN A 43 9.33 39.82 25.75
CA GLN A 43 9.17 41.24 26.07
C GLN A 43 9.67 42.15 24.95
N SER A 44 10.83 41.81 24.36
CA SER A 44 11.45 42.55 23.25
C SER A 44 10.58 42.58 21.99
N ILE A 45 9.85 41.50 21.71
CA ILE A 45 8.95 41.40 20.55
C ILE A 45 7.66 42.21 20.80
N GLN A 46 7.15 42.20 22.03
CA GLN A 46 5.92 42.90 22.40
C GLN A 46 6.05 44.43 22.37
N GLU A 47 7.17 44.98 22.82
CA GLU A 47 7.43 46.43 22.75
C GLU A 47 7.51 46.90 21.30
N LYS A 48 8.13 46.11 20.41
CA LYS A 48 8.22 46.39 18.97
C LYS A 48 6.90 46.26 18.23
N VAL A 49 5.98 45.42 18.71
CA VAL A 49 4.62 45.27 18.16
C VAL A 49 3.78 46.54 18.35
N LEU A 50 4.06 47.30 19.42
CA LEU A 50 3.30 48.50 19.81
C LEU A 50 3.86 49.81 19.22
N GLU A 51 5.06 49.80 18.62
CA GLU A 51 5.80 51.02 18.25
C GLU A 51 5.71 51.46 16.78
N HIS A 52 4.79 50.91 15.97
CA HIS A 52 4.57 51.32 14.58
C HIS A 52 5.77 51.10 13.62
N ASP A 53 6.00 49.85 13.23
CA ASP A 53 6.44 49.55 11.85
C ASP A 53 5.96 48.15 11.45
N CYS A 54 4.98 48.07 10.55
CA CYS A 54 4.25 46.82 10.23
C CYS A 54 5.12 45.77 9.51
N GLY A 55 6.22 46.19 8.87
CA GLY A 55 7.16 45.28 8.21
C GLY A 55 7.85 44.33 9.21
N ALA A 56 8.44 44.91 10.25
CA ALA A 56 9.13 44.14 11.30
C ALA A 56 8.17 43.29 12.16
N LEU A 57 6.91 43.74 12.27
CA LEU A 57 5.84 43.04 13.01
C LEU A 57 5.54 41.67 12.41
N MET A 58 5.34 41.59 11.09
CA MET A 58 4.96 40.33 10.43
C MET A 58 6.13 39.33 10.40
N HIS A 59 7.36 39.81 10.21
CA HIS A 59 8.57 38.98 10.28
C HIS A 59 8.78 38.38 11.68
N HIS A 60 8.45 39.13 12.74
CA HIS A 60 8.44 38.60 14.09
C HIS A 60 7.23 37.71 14.38
N ILE A 61 6.05 37.98 13.79
CA ILE A 61 4.87 37.10 13.92
C ILE A 61 5.12 35.73 13.28
N LEU A 62 5.70 35.68 12.08
CA LEU A 62 6.02 34.44 11.37
C LEU A 62 7.13 33.66 12.09
N SER A 63 8.23 34.31 12.48
CA SER A 63 9.29 33.63 13.25
C SER A 63 8.81 33.19 14.65
N PHE A 64 7.77 33.82 15.21
CA PHE A 64 7.20 33.45 16.50
C PHE A 64 6.15 32.35 16.38
N LEU A 65 5.43 32.27 15.25
CA LEU A 65 4.57 31.14 14.91
C LEU A 65 5.39 29.84 14.77
N ASP A 66 6.57 29.88 14.15
CA ASP A 66 7.49 28.72 14.11
C ASP A 66 7.89 28.23 15.50
N VAL A 67 8.26 29.16 16.39
CA VAL A 67 8.66 28.85 17.78
C VAL A 67 7.48 28.35 18.63
N ILE A 68 6.27 28.90 18.44
CA ILE A 68 5.05 28.41 19.12
C ILE A 68 4.67 27.01 18.63
N THR A 69 4.80 26.75 17.32
CA THR A 69 4.51 25.46 16.69
C THR A 69 5.46 24.37 17.22
N LEU A 70 6.73 24.71 17.45
CA LEU A 70 7.73 23.87 18.13
C LEU A 70 7.43 23.59 19.61
N LEU A 71 6.73 24.49 20.32
CA LEU A 71 6.55 24.42 21.77
C LEU A 71 5.19 23.85 22.23
N GLN A 72 4.26 23.49 21.33
CA GLN A 72 2.93 22.94 21.66
C GLN A 72 2.12 23.73 22.72
N LYS A 73 2.35 25.04 22.87
CA LYS A 73 1.64 25.87 23.89
C LYS A 73 0.39 26.52 23.30
N GLN A 74 -0.73 25.79 23.29
CA GLN A 74 -2.03 26.22 22.74
C GLN A 74 -2.54 27.59 23.25
N VAL A 75 -2.25 27.96 24.50
CA VAL A 75 -2.76 29.21 25.11
C VAL A 75 -2.03 30.46 24.57
N VAL A 76 -0.73 30.36 24.32
CA VAL A 76 0.12 31.47 23.81
C VAL A 76 -0.23 31.76 22.34
N SER A 77 -0.52 30.71 21.56
CA SER A 77 -0.98 30.82 20.16
C SER A 77 -2.26 31.63 20.02
N LYS A 78 -3.26 31.40 20.89
CA LYS A 78 -4.60 32.02 20.75
C LYS A 78 -4.59 33.52 21.02
N GLN A 79 -3.99 33.95 22.14
CA GLN A 79 -3.95 35.38 22.50
C GLN A 79 -3.13 36.20 21.50
N PHE A 80 -2.04 35.60 20.97
CA PHE A 80 -1.23 36.21 19.94
C PHE A 80 -1.96 36.30 18.60
N LYS A 81 -2.64 35.23 18.17
CA LYS A 81 -3.53 35.25 16.99
C LYS A 81 -4.61 36.33 17.12
N ASP A 82 -5.27 36.43 18.27
CA ASP A 82 -6.30 37.45 18.52
C ASP A 82 -5.75 38.89 18.43
N LEU A 83 -4.50 39.12 18.88
CA LEU A 83 -3.82 40.42 18.76
C LEU A 83 -3.48 40.75 17.30
N CYS A 84 -2.93 39.78 16.56
CA CYS A 84 -2.61 39.92 15.13
C CYS A 84 -3.88 40.19 14.32
N THR A 85 -4.95 39.42 14.55
CA THR A 85 -6.25 39.61 13.91
C THR A 85 -6.82 41.00 14.20
N LYS A 86 -6.75 41.49 15.44
CA LYS A 86 -7.20 42.87 15.78
C LYS A 86 -6.38 43.94 15.07
N ALA A 87 -5.06 43.79 15.00
CA ALA A 87 -4.17 44.74 14.33
C ALA A 87 -4.44 44.79 12.81
N ILE A 88 -4.55 43.63 12.17
CA ILE A 88 -4.86 43.49 10.74
C ILE A 88 -6.26 44.05 10.44
N THR A 89 -7.27 43.67 11.23
CA THR A 89 -8.66 44.14 11.04
C THR A 89 -8.78 45.66 11.20
N ALA A 90 -8.01 46.26 12.11
CA ALA A 90 -7.96 47.72 12.27
C ALA A 90 -7.36 48.44 11.04
N LYS A 91 -6.47 47.77 10.30
CA LYS A 91 -5.76 48.29 9.13
C LYS A 91 -6.53 48.08 7.81
N CYS A 92 -7.13 46.91 7.61
CA CYS A 92 -7.76 46.52 6.34
C CYS A 92 -9.17 47.12 6.08
N GLY A 93 -9.77 47.81 7.06
CA GLY A 93 -11.12 48.38 6.94
C GLY A 93 -12.25 47.44 7.40
N LYS A 94 -13.46 47.97 7.57
CA LYS A 94 -14.58 47.31 8.31
C LYS A 94 -15.37 46.25 7.54
N ASP A 95 -15.11 46.06 6.26
CA ASP A 95 -15.82 45.06 5.46
C ASP A 95 -15.15 43.70 5.68
N GLY A 96 -15.78 42.83 6.49
CA GLY A 96 -15.26 41.49 6.74
C GLY A 96 -15.07 40.66 5.45
N PRO A 97 -14.35 39.53 5.53
CA PRO A 97 -13.94 38.78 4.34
C PRO A 97 -15.14 38.33 3.50
N LYS A 98 -15.11 38.71 2.21
CA LYS A 98 -16.17 38.39 1.26
C LYS A 98 -16.22 36.88 1.02
N PRO A 99 -17.41 36.30 0.78
CA PRO A 99 -17.52 34.88 0.44
C PRO A 99 -16.67 34.53 -0.78
N LEU A 100 -15.81 33.53 -0.65
CA LEU A 100 -14.89 33.11 -1.70
C LEU A 100 -15.59 32.20 -2.71
N THR A 101 -15.20 32.33 -3.98
CA THR A 101 -15.51 31.34 -5.02
C THR A 101 -14.46 30.23 -5.00
N ARG A 102 -14.72 29.09 -5.65
CA ARG A 102 -13.72 28.01 -5.81
C ARG A 102 -12.41 28.52 -6.41
N ALA A 103 -12.49 29.29 -7.49
CA ALA A 103 -11.30 29.80 -8.18
C ALA A 103 -10.49 30.76 -7.31
N THR A 104 -11.19 31.65 -6.60
CA THR A 104 -10.56 32.60 -5.68
C THR A 104 -9.91 31.88 -4.50
N LEU A 105 -10.60 30.89 -3.90
CA LEU A 105 -10.07 30.11 -2.78
C LEU A 105 -8.81 29.34 -3.19
N LYS A 106 -8.82 28.65 -4.34
CA LYS A 106 -7.64 27.90 -4.81
C LYS A 106 -6.43 28.81 -5.06
N LYS A 107 -6.66 30.00 -5.66
CA LYS A 107 -5.60 31.00 -5.83
C LYS A 107 -5.09 31.52 -4.49
N ALA A 108 -5.99 31.77 -3.54
CA ALA A 108 -5.64 32.26 -2.21
C ALA A 108 -4.80 31.24 -1.44
N VAL A 109 -5.19 29.95 -1.45
CA VAL A 109 -4.42 28.88 -0.79
C VAL A 109 -3.04 28.73 -1.41
N ARG A 110 -2.93 28.68 -2.74
CA ARG A 110 -1.64 28.59 -3.40
C ARG A 110 -0.72 29.75 -3.04
N LYS A 111 -1.22 31.00 -3.13
CA LYS A 111 -0.45 32.18 -2.74
C LYS A 111 -0.04 32.10 -1.25
N TYR A 112 -0.94 31.65 -0.38
CA TYR A 112 -0.67 31.50 1.06
C TYR A 112 0.43 30.48 1.34
N CYS A 113 0.39 29.30 0.72
CA CYS A 113 1.40 28.26 0.90
C CYS A 113 2.74 28.66 0.27
N GLU A 114 2.74 29.31 -0.90
CA GLU A 114 3.95 29.88 -1.51
C GLU A 114 4.65 30.87 -0.56
N ILE A 115 3.93 31.74 0.14
CA ILE A 115 4.56 32.74 1.03
C ILE A 115 5.00 32.15 2.38
N MET A 116 4.24 31.19 2.93
CA MET A 116 4.58 30.61 4.25
C MET A 116 5.86 29.77 4.23
N TYR A 117 6.25 29.23 3.06
CA TYR A 117 7.31 28.22 2.95
C TYR A 117 8.44 28.59 1.98
N ASP A 118 8.46 29.83 1.47
CA ASP A 118 9.58 30.39 0.69
C ASP A 118 10.39 31.35 1.58
N ASP A 119 11.71 31.16 1.64
CA ASP A 119 12.66 31.92 2.48
C ASP A 119 12.71 33.42 2.11
N GLU A 120 12.14 33.80 0.96
CA GLU A 120 12.06 35.18 0.44
C GLU A 120 10.66 35.81 0.53
N GLY A 121 9.69 35.16 1.21
CA GLY A 121 8.30 35.62 1.32
C GLY A 121 8.18 37.08 1.79
N CYS A 122 7.81 37.99 0.88
CA CYS A 122 7.75 39.41 1.17
C CYS A 122 6.56 39.73 2.09
N ILE A 123 6.80 40.45 3.18
CA ILE A 123 5.79 40.84 4.19
C ILE A 123 4.54 41.51 3.57
N ASP A 124 4.74 42.24 2.46
CA ASP A 124 3.67 42.91 1.73
C ASP A 124 2.64 41.93 1.15
N ASP A 125 3.07 40.72 0.76
CA ASP A 125 2.18 39.70 0.19
C ASP A 125 1.27 39.05 1.25
N MET A 126 1.75 38.92 2.49
CA MET A 126 0.93 38.46 3.62
C MET A 126 -0.12 39.49 4.04
N GLU A 127 0.24 40.78 4.03
CA GLU A 127 -0.72 41.85 4.28
C GLU A 127 -1.82 41.87 3.21
N GLU A 128 -1.47 41.70 1.93
CA GLU A 128 -2.46 41.61 0.84
C GLU A 128 -3.43 40.43 1.05
N ILE A 129 -2.92 39.24 1.38
CA ILE A 129 -3.76 38.06 1.68
C ILE A 129 -4.67 38.35 2.87
N ALA A 130 -4.11 38.87 3.96
CA ALA A 130 -4.84 39.12 5.19
C ALA A 130 -5.97 40.15 4.98
N CYS A 131 -5.71 41.22 4.23
CA CYS A 131 -6.72 42.22 3.90
C CYS A 131 -7.74 41.74 2.86
N THR A 132 -7.37 40.81 1.97
CA THR A 132 -8.27 40.31 0.91
C THR A 132 -9.16 39.17 1.39
N TYR A 133 -8.61 38.23 2.15
CA TYR A 133 -9.24 36.95 2.49
C TYR A 133 -9.49 36.76 3.99
N GLY A 134 -8.74 37.47 4.85
CA GLY A 134 -8.78 37.34 6.31
C GLY A 134 -7.52 36.72 6.89
N PHE A 135 -7.30 36.91 8.20
CA PHE A 135 -6.21 36.30 8.97
C PHE A 135 -6.69 35.89 10.38
N PRO A 136 -6.43 34.64 10.84
CA PRO A 136 -5.68 33.57 10.15
C PRO A 136 -6.47 32.95 8.99
N ILE A 137 -5.89 31.96 8.29
CA ILE A 137 -6.57 31.22 7.20
C ILE A 137 -7.91 30.62 7.64
N ASP A 138 -8.09 30.26 8.91
CA ASP A 138 -9.36 29.75 9.46
C ASP A 138 -10.50 30.78 9.46
N SER A 139 -10.20 32.07 9.31
CA SER A 139 -11.18 33.16 9.21
C SER A 139 -11.77 33.34 7.81
N TRP A 140 -11.24 32.62 6.80
CA TRP A 140 -11.68 32.78 5.41
C TRP A 140 -13.12 32.35 5.22
N ASN A 141 -13.89 33.18 4.50
CA ASN A 141 -15.31 32.93 4.27
C ASN A 141 -15.55 31.94 3.12
N VAL A 142 -15.51 30.65 3.43
CA VAL A 142 -15.73 29.56 2.47
C VAL A 142 -17.19 29.09 2.37
N SER A 143 -18.13 29.78 3.03
CA SER A 143 -19.55 29.38 3.16
C SER A 143 -20.29 29.14 1.83
N LYS A 144 -19.82 29.72 0.72
CA LYS A 144 -20.41 29.53 -0.62
C LYS A 144 -19.70 28.49 -1.48
N VAL A 145 -18.59 27.94 -1.01
CA VAL A 145 -17.79 26.96 -1.75
C VAL A 145 -18.51 25.62 -1.77
N ARG A 146 -18.63 25.03 -2.96
CA ARG A 146 -19.26 23.72 -3.17
C ARG A 146 -18.27 22.60 -3.49
N ASP A 147 -17.04 22.96 -3.78
CA ASP A 147 -16.02 22.05 -4.31
C ASP A 147 -14.67 22.54 -3.79
N MET A 148 -14.09 21.73 -2.89
CA MET A 148 -12.79 21.95 -2.26
C MET A 148 -11.75 20.95 -2.78
N SER A 149 -12.01 20.31 -3.92
CA SER A 149 -11.13 19.30 -4.45
C SER A 149 -9.77 19.90 -4.85
N PHE A 150 -8.68 19.20 -4.52
CA PHE A 150 -7.29 19.61 -4.80
C PHE A 150 -6.91 20.97 -4.20
N LEU A 151 -7.40 21.28 -3.00
CA LEU A 151 -7.15 22.60 -2.41
C LEU A 151 -5.74 22.71 -1.80
N PHE A 152 -5.30 21.67 -1.09
CA PHE A 152 -3.98 21.55 -0.47
C PHE A 152 -3.19 20.35 -1.02
N ASP A 153 -3.50 19.96 -2.26
CA ASP A 153 -2.84 18.87 -2.96
C ASP A 153 -1.35 19.19 -3.18
N GLY A 154 -0.47 18.32 -2.68
CA GLY A 154 0.98 18.47 -2.72
C GLY A 154 1.56 19.53 -1.77
N GLU A 155 0.74 20.13 -0.89
CA GLU A 155 1.21 21.12 0.09
C GLU A 155 1.85 20.42 1.30
N ILE A 156 3.06 19.87 1.09
CA ILE A 156 3.78 18.95 2.00
C ILE A 156 3.82 19.45 3.46
N ASP A 157 4.15 20.73 3.65
CA ASP A 157 4.36 21.31 4.98
C ASP A 157 3.09 21.95 5.58
N PHE A 158 1.99 22.00 4.82
CA PHE A 158 0.75 22.65 5.26
C PHE A 158 0.16 21.95 6.49
N ASN A 159 0.05 22.70 7.60
CA ASN A 159 -0.53 22.20 8.84
C ASN A 159 -1.26 23.32 9.63
N GLU A 160 -1.79 24.32 8.92
CA GLU A 160 -2.51 25.42 9.54
C GLU A 160 -3.93 25.03 9.93
N TYR A 161 -4.40 25.56 11.06
CA TYR A 161 -5.74 25.25 11.56
C TYR A 161 -6.80 25.83 10.60
N ILE A 162 -7.77 25.00 10.20
CA ILE A 162 -8.89 25.35 9.31
C ILE A 162 -10.24 24.79 9.82
N GLY A 163 -10.28 24.35 11.08
CA GLY A 163 -11.48 23.76 11.69
C GLY A 163 -12.69 24.70 11.79
N SER A 164 -12.47 26.02 11.67
CA SER A 164 -13.50 27.07 11.73
C SER A 164 -14.29 27.26 10.42
N TRP A 165 -13.85 26.64 9.32
CA TRP A 165 -14.47 26.81 8.00
C TRP A 165 -15.91 26.27 7.94
N ASP A 166 -16.82 27.07 7.37
CA ASP A 166 -18.19 26.64 7.07
C ASP A 166 -18.22 25.76 5.81
N THR A 167 -18.11 24.45 6.01
CA THR A 167 -18.14 23.42 4.96
C THR A 167 -19.56 22.95 4.59
N SER A 168 -20.61 23.54 5.17
CA SER A 168 -22.00 23.05 5.05
C SER A 168 -22.59 23.05 3.64
N ASN A 169 -21.94 23.72 2.68
CA ASN A 169 -22.33 23.74 1.26
C ASN A 169 -21.42 22.91 0.36
N VAL A 170 -20.35 22.31 0.90
CA VAL A 170 -19.39 21.53 0.13
C VAL A 170 -20.02 20.20 -0.30
N THR A 171 -19.76 19.84 -1.56
CA THR A 171 -20.26 18.61 -2.20
C THR A 171 -19.14 17.71 -2.71
N LYS A 172 -17.91 18.23 -2.85
CA LYS A 172 -16.72 17.50 -3.28
C LYS A 172 -15.50 17.91 -2.45
N MET A 173 -14.76 16.92 -1.97
CA MET A 173 -13.52 17.06 -1.19
C MET A 173 -12.42 16.10 -1.69
N ASN A 174 -12.58 15.54 -2.90
CA ASN A 174 -11.62 14.59 -3.43
C ASN A 174 -10.23 15.23 -3.57
N SER A 175 -9.18 14.51 -3.15
CA SER A 175 -7.79 14.97 -3.15
C SER A 175 -7.57 16.30 -2.42
N MET A 176 -8.39 16.66 -1.44
CA MET A 176 -8.25 17.97 -0.77
C MET A 176 -6.90 18.13 -0.05
N PHE A 177 -6.37 17.05 0.54
CA PHE A 177 -5.08 16.99 1.25
C PHE A 177 -4.17 15.88 0.71
N GLU A 178 -4.34 15.52 -0.56
CA GLU A 178 -3.46 14.53 -1.21
C GLU A 178 -2.00 15.01 -1.08
N ASP A 179 -1.13 14.14 -0.55
CA ASP A 179 0.29 14.39 -0.31
C ASP A 179 0.62 15.61 0.59
N ALA A 180 -0.35 16.13 1.35
CA ALA A 180 -0.13 17.13 2.40
C ALA A 180 0.47 16.48 3.67
N TYR A 181 1.70 15.98 3.57
CA TYR A 181 2.31 15.05 4.52
C TYR A 181 2.16 15.45 6.00
N ARG A 182 2.32 16.74 6.34
CA ARG A 182 2.29 17.23 7.72
C ARG A 182 0.90 17.59 8.25
N PHE A 183 -0.15 17.55 7.44
CA PHE A 183 -1.47 18.02 7.85
C PHE A 183 -2.08 17.14 8.94
N ASN A 184 -2.36 17.72 10.11
CA ASN A 184 -2.94 17.01 11.25
C ASN A 184 -3.77 17.94 12.17
N GLN A 185 -4.52 18.88 11.58
CA GLN A 185 -5.35 19.83 12.34
C GLN A 185 -6.78 19.35 12.55
N ASP A 186 -7.38 19.69 13.71
CA ASP A 186 -8.75 19.31 14.05
C ASP A 186 -9.77 19.90 13.05
N ILE A 187 -10.41 19.00 12.31
CA ILE A 187 -11.49 19.24 11.35
C ILE A 187 -12.77 18.46 11.70
N GLY A 188 -12.84 17.90 12.92
CA GLY A 188 -13.96 17.06 13.36
C GLY A 188 -15.30 17.80 13.43
N ARG A 189 -15.28 19.14 13.45
CA ARG A 189 -16.47 20.01 13.48
C ARG A 189 -17.04 20.36 12.10
N TRP A 190 -16.37 19.96 11.03
CA TRP A 190 -16.85 20.23 9.68
C TRP A 190 -18.20 19.56 9.39
N ASN A 191 -19.04 20.26 8.62
CA ASN A 191 -20.31 19.72 8.15
C ASN A 191 -20.14 19.12 6.75
N VAL A 192 -19.89 17.81 6.70
CA VAL A 192 -19.72 17.06 5.45
C VAL A 192 -21.00 16.41 4.92
N SER A 193 -22.17 16.73 5.49
CA SER A 193 -23.46 16.06 5.19
C SER A 193 -23.99 16.22 3.75
N LYS A 194 -23.34 17.04 2.92
CA LYS A 194 -23.64 17.22 1.50
C LYS A 194 -22.55 16.68 0.57
N VAL A 195 -21.41 16.24 1.12
CA VAL A 195 -20.28 15.73 0.36
C VAL A 195 -20.66 14.38 -0.27
N LYS A 196 -20.31 14.23 -1.54
CA LYS A 196 -20.57 13.03 -2.33
C LYS A 196 -19.28 12.30 -2.72
N ASP A 197 -18.15 12.99 -2.71
CA ASP A 197 -16.87 12.49 -3.18
C ASP A 197 -15.76 12.93 -2.22
N MET A 198 -15.14 11.93 -1.57
CA MET A 198 -13.99 12.04 -0.67
C MET A 198 -12.81 11.21 -1.17
N SER A 199 -12.81 10.82 -2.45
CA SER A 199 -11.75 9.98 -3.02
C SER A 199 -10.39 10.66 -2.83
N ARG A 200 -9.40 9.93 -2.33
CA ARG A 200 -8.02 10.41 -2.11
C ARG A 200 -7.92 11.63 -1.19
N MET A 201 -8.95 11.94 -0.38
CA MET A 201 -8.98 13.17 0.43
C MET A 201 -7.76 13.31 1.35
N PHE A 202 -7.27 12.20 1.94
CA PHE A 202 -6.07 12.13 2.78
C PHE A 202 -5.02 11.16 2.24
N TYR A 203 -5.02 10.91 0.92
CA TYR A 203 -4.01 10.06 0.29
C TYR A 203 -2.62 10.61 0.62
N GLY A 204 -1.74 9.78 1.17
CA GLY A 204 -0.38 10.20 1.51
C GLY A 204 -0.26 11.20 2.66
N THR A 205 -1.34 11.62 3.33
CA THR A 205 -1.30 12.55 4.47
C THR A 205 -0.75 11.84 5.73
N THR A 206 0.55 11.53 5.76
CA THR A 206 1.17 10.58 6.70
C THR A 206 0.95 10.90 8.18
N GLU A 207 0.86 12.19 8.54
CA GLU A 207 0.69 12.65 9.92
C GLU A 207 -0.78 12.71 10.40
N PHE A 208 -1.76 12.60 9.50
CA PHE A 208 -3.16 12.83 9.84
C PHE A 208 -3.72 11.74 10.78
N ASN A 209 -4.23 12.16 11.94
CA ASN A 209 -4.85 11.27 12.92
C ASN A 209 -5.92 11.98 13.78
N GLN A 210 -6.69 12.89 13.19
CA GLN A 210 -7.71 13.68 13.92
C GLN A 210 -9.08 13.00 13.95
N ASP A 211 -9.83 13.20 15.05
CA ASP A 211 -11.16 12.61 15.24
C ASP A 211 -12.17 13.18 14.25
N ILE A 212 -12.59 12.31 13.32
CA ILE A 212 -13.62 12.56 12.30
C ILE A 212 -14.80 11.59 12.44
N GLY A 213 -14.90 10.86 13.55
CA GLY A 213 -15.93 9.85 13.77
C GLY A 213 -17.35 10.41 13.80
N ARG A 214 -17.51 11.73 14.03
CA ARG A 214 -18.79 12.44 14.07
C ARG A 214 -19.27 12.97 12.72
N TRP A 215 -18.50 12.77 11.65
CA TRP A 215 -18.88 13.21 10.32
C TRP A 215 -20.10 12.45 9.81
N ASN A 216 -21.07 13.19 9.25
CA ASN A 216 -22.19 12.59 8.56
C ASN A 216 -21.80 12.30 7.10
N VAL A 217 -21.38 11.06 6.84
CA VAL A 217 -20.96 10.59 5.51
C VAL A 217 -22.07 9.89 4.71
N SER A 218 -23.32 9.92 5.19
CA SER A 218 -24.46 9.19 4.57
C SER A 218 -24.74 9.52 3.10
N LYS A 219 -24.20 10.62 2.55
CA LYS A 219 -24.35 10.99 1.13
C LYS A 219 -23.12 10.74 0.27
N VAL A 220 -22.03 10.28 0.88
CA VAL A 220 -20.78 9.97 0.17
C VAL A 220 -21.01 8.74 -0.68
N ARG A 221 -20.54 8.81 -1.93
CA ARG A 221 -20.60 7.72 -2.91
C ARG A 221 -19.22 7.18 -3.27
N TYR A 222 -18.20 8.02 -3.18
CA TYR A 222 -16.83 7.72 -3.58
C TYR A 222 -15.87 7.98 -2.41
N MET A 223 -15.20 6.92 -1.95
CA MET A 223 -14.18 6.93 -0.87
C MET A 223 -12.89 6.23 -1.30
N SER A 224 -12.69 6.01 -2.61
CA SER A 224 -11.50 5.33 -3.11
C SER A 224 -10.24 6.01 -2.60
N GLN A 225 -9.34 5.23 -2.00
CA GLN A 225 -8.03 5.65 -1.51
C GLN A 225 -8.08 6.82 -0.52
N MET A 226 -9.19 7.03 0.18
CA MET A 226 -9.35 8.17 1.09
C MET A 226 -8.26 8.24 2.16
N PHE A 227 -7.81 7.10 2.69
CA PHE A 227 -6.76 6.96 3.71
C PHE A 227 -5.58 6.09 3.24
N ALA A 228 -5.39 5.93 1.93
CA ALA A 228 -4.25 5.19 1.42
C ALA A 228 -2.95 5.91 1.80
N CYS A 229 -1.95 5.15 2.26
CA CYS A 229 -0.67 5.67 2.76
C CYS A 229 -0.79 6.70 3.91
N THR A 230 -1.93 6.78 4.61
CA THR A 230 -2.11 7.64 5.80
C THR A 230 -1.56 6.94 7.04
N ALA A 231 -0.23 6.90 7.16
CA ALA A 231 0.50 6.03 8.09
C ALA A 231 0.01 6.07 9.56
N LYS A 232 -0.37 7.24 10.09
CA LYS A 232 -0.77 7.41 11.50
C LYS A 232 -2.27 7.34 11.78
N PHE A 233 -3.11 7.24 10.76
CA PHE A 233 -4.57 7.32 10.95
C PHE A 233 -5.11 6.06 11.64
N ASN A 234 -5.74 6.23 12.80
CA ASN A 234 -6.38 5.14 13.55
C ASN A 234 -7.56 5.63 14.41
N GLN A 235 -8.34 6.59 13.89
CA GLN A 235 -9.49 7.16 14.61
C GLN A 235 -10.77 6.36 14.36
N ASN A 236 -11.62 6.27 15.38
CA ASN A 236 -12.86 5.49 15.31
C ASN A 236 -13.84 6.08 14.29
N ILE A 237 -14.11 5.30 13.24
CA ILE A 237 -15.05 5.61 12.16
C ILE A 237 -16.14 4.52 12.00
N GLY A 238 -16.27 3.61 12.97
CA GLY A 238 -17.22 2.50 12.90
C GLY A 238 -18.69 2.93 12.86
N GLN A 239 -18.98 4.15 13.32
CA GLN A 239 -20.33 4.74 13.34
C GLN A 239 -20.71 5.47 12.03
N TRP A 240 -19.84 5.45 11.01
CA TRP A 240 -20.15 6.04 9.72
C TRP A 240 -21.24 5.26 8.98
N ASP A 241 -22.23 5.98 8.45
CA ASP A 241 -23.21 5.43 7.52
C ASP A 241 -22.60 5.41 6.10
N VAL A 242 -22.03 4.26 5.74
CA VAL A 242 -21.43 4.03 4.41
C VAL A 242 -22.37 3.34 3.42
N SER A 243 -23.65 3.20 3.76
CA SER A 243 -24.63 2.45 2.95
C SER A 243 -24.80 2.96 1.52
N ASN A 244 -24.48 4.24 1.25
CA ASN A 244 -24.54 4.84 -0.10
C ASN A 244 -23.22 4.80 -0.88
N VAL A 245 -22.14 4.28 -0.29
CA VAL A 245 -20.83 4.22 -0.93
C VAL A 245 -20.80 3.08 -1.94
N ILE A 246 -20.29 3.38 -3.13
CA ILE A 246 -20.19 2.44 -4.25
C ILE A 246 -18.74 2.11 -4.64
N HIS A 247 -17.80 3.00 -4.30
CA HIS A 247 -16.37 2.80 -4.57
C HIS A 247 -15.54 3.02 -3.29
N MET A 248 -14.87 1.96 -2.84
CA MET A 248 -13.98 1.94 -1.67
C MET A 248 -12.57 1.40 -2.01
N ILE A 249 -12.21 1.42 -3.30
CA ILE A 249 -10.96 0.86 -3.79
C ILE A 249 -9.79 1.49 -3.04
N GLY A 250 -8.92 0.68 -2.44
CA GLY A 250 -7.70 1.13 -1.80
C GLY A 250 -7.91 1.98 -0.55
N MET A 251 -9.10 2.00 0.07
CA MET A 251 -9.44 2.98 1.11
C MET A 251 -8.39 3.08 2.23
N PHE A 252 -7.81 1.96 2.65
CA PHE A 252 -6.76 1.88 3.69
C PHE A 252 -5.46 1.22 3.20
N ASP A 253 -5.23 1.16 1.88
CA ASP A 253 -4.02 0.55 1.31
C ASP A 253 -2.76 1.23 1.85
N GLY A 254 -1.85 0.47 2.47
CA GLY A 254 -0.62 1.00 3.08
C GLY A 254 -0.83 1.85 4.34
N ALA A 255 -2.05 1.90 4.92
CA ALA A 255 -2.28 2.54 6.22
C ALA A 255 -1.63 1.69 7.33
N GLN A 256 -0.51 2.15 7.87
CA GLN A 256 0.35 1.33 8.73
C GLN A 256 -0.32 0.91 10.03
N VAL A 257 -1.02 1.82 10.71
CA VAL A 257 -1.53 1.59 12.07
C VAL A 257 -3.05 1.46 12.17
N PHE A 258 -3.77 1.52 11.04
CA PHE A 258 -5.24 1.46 11.05
C PHE A 258 -5.75 0.08 11.49
N ASN A 259 -6.55 0.04 12.56
CA ASN A 259 -7.14 -1.19 13.09
C ASN A 259 -8.46 -0.91 13.86
N GLN A 260 -9.29 0.00 13.36
CA GLN A 260 -10.55 0.36 14.01
C GLN A 260 -11.70 -0.54 13.58
N ASP A 261 -12.62 -0.81 14.50
CA ASP A 261 -13.81 -1.63 14.24
C ASP A 261 -14.72 -0.96 13.19
N ILE A 262 -14.85 -1.63 12.05
CA ILE A 262 -15.71 -1.28 10.92
C ILE A 262 -16.69 -2.42 10.59
N GLY A 263 -16.86 -3.39 11.49
CA GLY A 263 -17.71 -4.56 11.28
C GLY A 263 -19.20 -4.22 11.14
N SER A 264 -19.62 -3.04 11.62
CA SER A 264 -21.00 -2.54 11.48
C SER A 264 -21.30 -1.80 10.17
N TRP A 265 -20.32 -1.62 9.29
CA TRP A 265 -20.53 -0.96 8.01
C TRP A 265 -21.46 -1.75 7.09
N ASP A 266 -22.42 -1.05 6.47
CA ASP A 266 -23.24 -1.60 5.38
C ASP A 266 -22.51 -1.41 4.05
N VAL A 267 -21.81 -2.45 3.60
CA VAL A 267 -21.07 -2.48 2.34
C VAL A 267 -21.87 -3.10 1.18
N SER A 268 -23.18 -3.33 1.36
CA SER A 268 -24.00 -4.10 0.41
C SER A 268 -24.11 -3.47 -0.98
N ASN A 269 -23.84 -2.16 -1.13
CA ASN A 269 -23.84 -1.46 -2.41
C ASN A 269 -22.46 -1.41 -3.10
N VAL A 270 -21.41 -1.91 -2.46
CA VAL A 270 -20.05 -1.91 -3.01
C VAL A 270 -19.89 -3.07 -4.00
N THR A 271 -19.40 -2.76 -5.21
CA THR A 271 -19.15 -3.77 -6.25
C THR A 271 -17.67 -4.08 -6.46
N ASP A 272 -16.78 -3.23 -5.94
CA ASP A 272 -15.33 -3.29 -6.16
C ASP A 272 -14.61 -2.94 -4.86
N MET A 273 -13.97 -3.95 -4.26
CA MET A 273 -13.25 -3.87 -2.98
C MET A 273 -11.74 -3.96 -3.16
N ARG A 274 -11.23 -3.69 -4.37
CA ARG A 274 -9.80 -3.82 -4.66
C ARG A 274 -8.94 -3.05 -3.69
N GLY A 275 -7.95 -3.69 -3.08
CA GLY A 275 -7.00 -3.02 -2.17
C GLY A 275 -7.61 -2.41 -0.91
N MET A 276 -8.90 -2.60 -0.62
CA MET A 276 -9.63 -1.79 0.36
C MET A 276 -9.00 -1.83 1.77
N LEU A 277 -8.52 -3.00 2.18
CA LEU A 277 -8.03 -3.30 3.54
C LEU A 277 -6.56 -3.75 3.52
N GLY A 278 -5.73 -3.20 2.63
CA GLY A 278 -4.27 -3.39 2.61
C GLY A 278 -3.51 -2.68 3.75
N ALA A 279 -4.14 -2.53 4.92
CA ALA A 279 -3.55 -1.91 6.10
C ALA A 279 -2.78 -2.94 6.93
N TYR A 280 -1.51 -2.67 7.24
CA TYR A 280 -0.56 -3.63 7.81
C TYR A 280 -1.06 -4.30 9.12
N HIS A 281 -1.68 -3.53 10.00
CA HIS A 281 -2.15 -4.00 11.32
C HIS A 281 -3.66 -4.27 11.40
N PHE A 282 -4.38 -4.23 10.28
CA PHE A 282 -5.83 -4.41 10.30
C PHE A 282 -6.20 -5.87 10.64
N ASN A 283 -7.03 -6.05 11.67
CA ASN A 283 -7.47 -7.37 12.13
C ASN A 283 -8.82 -7.31 12.87
N GLN A 284 -9.78 -6.54 12.35
CA GLN A 284 -11.12 -6.38 12.95
C GLN A 284 -12.17 -7.29 12.30
N ASP A 285 -13.13 -7.76 13.10
CA ASP A 285 -14.21 -8.65 12.63
C ASP A 285 -15.08 -7.96 11.59
N ILE A 286 -15.05 -8.50 10.37
CA ILE A 286 -15.84 -8.09 9.21
C ILE A 286 -16.66 -9.26 8.63
N GLY A 287 -16.79 -10.36 9.37
CA GLY A 287 -17.48 -11.57 8.92
C GLY A 287 -18.98 -11.36 8.67
N LYS A 288 -19.55 -10.26 9.19
CA LYS A 288 -20.97 -9.88 9.03
C LYS A 288 -21.24 -9.02 7.80
N TRP A 289 -20.23 -8.61 7.05
CA TRP A 289 -20.42 -7.80 5.85
C TRP A 289 -21.19 -8.56 4.77
N ASN A 290 -22.14 -7.87 4.14
CA ASN A 290 -22.82 -8.38 2.95
C ASN A 290 -21.99 -8.04 1.70
N VAL A 291 -21.23 -9.01 1.20
CA VAL A 291 -20.37 -8.87 0.01
C VAL A 291 -21.00 -9.45 -1.26
N SER A 292 -22.28 -9.82 -1.23
CA SER A 292 -22.95 -10.52 -2.34
C SER A 292 -22.95 -9.76 -3.69
N ASN A 293 -22.81 -8.43 -3.67
CA ASN A 293 -22.72 -7.60 -4.88
C ASN A 293 -21.29 -7.35 -5.38
N VAL A 294 -20.28 -7.81 -4.63
CA VAL A 294 -18.88 -7.59 -4.97
C VAL A 294 -18.48 -8.46 -6.16
N ARG A 295 -17.86 -7.84 -7.15
CA ARG A 295 -17.36 -8.50 -8.37
C ARG A 295 -15.84 -8.61 -8.41
N ASN A 296 -15.14 -7.78 -7.65
CA ASN A 296 -13.69 -7.75 -7.62
C ASN A 296 -13.20 -7.59 -6.18
N MET A 297 -12.41 -8.56 -5.72
CA MET A 297 -11.75 -8.60 -4.41
C MET A 297 -10.22 -8.62 -4.54
N SER A 298 -9.67 -8.30 -5.73
CA SER A 298 -8.24 -8.34 -5.94
C SER A 298 -7.52 -7.44 -4.93
N GLU A 299 -6.40 -7.89 -4.37
CA GLU A 299 -5.57 -7.11 -3.45
C GLU A 299 -6.27 -6.70 -2.14
N MET A 300 -7.49 -7.16 -1.83
CA MET A 300 -8.31 -6.62 -0.74
C MET A 300 -7.58 -6.59 0.61
N PHE A 301 -6.76 -7.61 0.91
CA PHE A 301 -5.92 -7.72 2.11
C PHE A 301 -4.43 -7.77 1.77
N ARG A 302 -4.00 -7.26 0.61
CA ARG A 302 -2.58 -7.27 0.22
C ARG A 302 -1.76 -6.50 1.26
N GLY A 303 -0.75 -7.15 1.82
CA GLY A 303 0.14 -6.59 2.84
C GLY A 303 -0.49 -6.43 4.22
N ALA A 304 -1.73 -6.91 4.45
CA ALA A 304 -2.36 -6.89 5.76
C ALA A 304 -1.80 -8.03 6.64
N ILE A 305 -0.54 -7.85 7.07
CA ILE A 305 0.27 -8.86 7.77
C ILE A 305 -0.49 -9.50 8.95
N ALA A 306 -1.23 -8.70 9.73
CA ALA A 306 -1.93 -9.14 10.93
C ALA A 306 -3.34 -9.72 10.71
N PHE A 307 -3.88 -9.69 9.48
CA PHE A 307 -5.28 -10.03 9.24
C PHE A 307 -5.53 -11.54 9.37
N ASN A 308 -6.46 -11.92 10.27
CA ASN A 308 -6.82 -13.32 10.50
C ASN A 308 -8.25 -13.48 11.04
N GLN A 309 -9.22 -12.73 10.50
CA GLN A 309 -10.63 -12.77 10.94
C GLN A 309 -11.50 -13.68 10.08
N ASP A 310 -12.49 -14.32 10.70
CA ASP A 310 -13.41 -15.24 10.03
C ASP A 310 -14.25 -14.52 8.97
N ILE A 311 -14.04 -14.91 7.72
CA ILE A 311 -14.75 -14.43 6.52
C ILE A 311 -15.33 -15.61 5.71
N GLY A 312 -15.41 -16.81 6.29
CA GLY A 312 -15.87 -18.01 5.61
C GLY A 312 -17.34 -17.95 5.17
N LYS A 313 -18.14 -17.10 5.82
CA LYS A 313 -19.59 -16.92 5.56
C LYS A 313 -19.91 -15.93 4.45
N TRP A 314 -18.92 -15.33 3.81
CA TRP A 314 -19.12 -14.40 2.72
C TRP A 314 -19.73 -15.07 1.48
N GLU A 315 -20.70 -14.41 0.86
CA GLU A 315 -21.29 -14.85 -0.41
C GLU A 315 -20.42 -14.37 -1.60
N THR A 316 -19.51 -15.23 -2.07
CA THR A 316 -18.52 -14.89 -3.11
C THR A 316 -18.95 -15.22 -4.54
N SER A 317 -20.19 -15.69 -4.75
CA SER A 317 -20.63 -16.24 -6.04
C SER A 317 -20.56 -15.24 -7.20
N ASN A 318 -20.53 -13.92 -6.94
CA ASN A 318 -20.43 -12.89 -7.98
C ASN A 318 -18.99 -12.41 -8.26
N VAL A 319 -18.00 -12.90 -7.52
CA VAL A 319 -16.60 -12.47 -7.62
C VAL A 319 -15.96 -13.05 -8.88
N ALA A 320 -15.38 -12.19 -9.71
CA ALA A 320 -14.69 -12.56 -10.94
C ALA A 320 -13.16 -12.59 -10.81
N SER A 321 -12.59 -11.87 -9.84
CA SER A 321 -11.14 -11.89 -9.56
C SER A 321 -10.85 -11.85 -8.06
N MET A 322 -9.91 -12.70 -7.66
CA MET A 322 -9.31 -12.79 -6.31
C MET A 322 -7.78 -12.65 -6.37
N ALA A 323 -7.26 -12.12 -7.49
CA ALA A 323 -5.85 -11.80 -7.69
C ALA A 323 -5.24 -11.09 -6.47
N GLN A 324 -4.13 -11.60 -5.94
CA GLN A 324 -3.39 -10.98 -4.83
C GLN A 324 -4.22 -10.74 -3.54
N MET A 325 -5.39 -11.36 -3.37
CA MET A 325 -6.32 -11.01 -2.29
C MET A 325 -5.68 -11.10 -0.89
N PHE A 326 -4.84 -12.11 -0.65
CA PHE A 326 -4.09 -12.33 0.60
C PHE A 326 -2.57 -12.27 0.40
N GLU A 327 -2.10 -11.59 -0.65
CA GLU A 327 -0.66 -11.46 -0.88
C GLU A 327 0.00 -10.74 0.31
N GLY A 328 0.92 -11.41 1.00
CA GLY A 328 1.61 -10.88 2.19
C GLY A 328 0.77 -10.83 3.47
N ALA A 329 -0.44 -11.41 3.49
CA ALA A 329 -1.25 -11.56 4.71
C ALA A 329 -0.70 -12.73 5.55
N GLN A 330 0.42 -12.49 6.23
CA GLN A 330 1.27 -13.54 6.82
C GLN A 330 0.56 -14.40 7.86
N GLU A 331 -0.38 -13.83 8.62
CA GLU A 331 -1.12 -14.50 9.70
C GLU A 331 -2.44 -15.14 9.23
N PHE A 332 -2.86 -14.95 7.97
CA PHE A 332 -4.17 -15.38 7.52
C PHE A 332 -4.27 -16.91 7.44
N ASN A 333 -5.22 -17.50 8.19
CA ASN A 333 -5.46 -18.94 8.21
C ASN A 333 -6.91 -19.31 8.54
N GLN A 334 -7.87 -18.52 8.08
CA GLN A 334 -9.29 -18.76 8.35
C GLN A 334 -9.93 -19.64 7.28
N ASP A 335 -10.89 -20.47 7.70
CA ASP A 335 -11.62 -21.37 6.82
C ASP A 335 -12.42 -20.58 5.78
N ILE A 336 -12.06 -20.79 4.51
CA ILE A 336 -12.69 -20.22 3.32
C ILE A 336 -13.09 -21.32 2.32
N GLY A 337 -13.12 -22.58 2.76
CA GLY A 337 -13.47 -23.73 1.93
C GLY A 337 -14.90 -23.68 1.38
N SER A 338 -15.79 -22.94 2.03
CA SER A 338 -17.19 -22.75 1.63
C SER A 338 -17.42 -21.67 0.56
N TRP A 339 -16.39 -20.94 0.14
CA TRP A 339 -16.53 -19.91 -0.89
C TRP A 339 -16.91 -20.50 -2.24
N ASP A 340 -17.83 -19.82 -2.94
CA ASP A 340 -18.14 -20.13 -4.33
C ASP A 340 -17.15 -19.39 -5.24
N THR A 341 -16.23 -20.15 -5.84
CA THR A 341 -15.21 -19.65 -6.77
C THR A 341 -15.58 -19.88 -8.25
N SER A 342 -16.77 -20.38 -8.55
CA SER A 342 -17.15 -20.84 -9.90
C SER A 342 -17.16 -19.74 -10.98
N ASN A 343 -17.19 -18.46 -10.58
CA ASN A 343 -17.10 -17.31 -11.46
C ASN A 343 -15.72 -16.64 -11.50
N VAL A 344 -14.78 -17.07 -10.64
CA VAL A 344 -13.43 -16.51 -10.57
C VAL A 344 -12.63 -16.94 -11.81
N GLN A 345 -11.93 -15.99 -12.41
CA GLN A 345 -11.12 -16.19 -13.61
C GLN A 345 -9.62 -15.98 -13.35
N ASP A 346 -9.29 -15.25 -12.29
CA ASP A 346 -7.92 -14.83 -11.95
C ASP A 346 -7.68 -15.03 -10.45
N MET A 347 -6.68 -15.86 -10.13
CA MET A 347 -6.20 -16.18 -8.78
C MET A 347 -4.68 -15.99 -8.67
N ASN A 348 -4.07 -15.19 -9.54
CA ASN A 348 -2.63 -14.96 -9.49
C ASN A 348 -2.24 -14.41 -8.11
N HIS A 349 -1.13 -14.90 -7.54
CA HIS A 349 -0.57 -14.46 -6.26
C HIS A 349 -1.56 -14.50 -5.06
N MET A 350 -2.70 -15.20 -5.15
CA MET A 350 -3.79 -15.09 -4.16
C MET A 350 -3.33 -15.30 -2.71
N PHE A 351 -2.42 -16.26 -2.47
CA PHE A 351 -1.82 -16.58 -1.18
C PHE A 351 -0.29 -16.38 -1.18
N CYS A 352 0.23 -15.57 -2.10
CA CYS A 352 1.67 -15.26 -2.17
C CYS A 352 2.14 -14.67 -0.83
N GLY A 353 3.06 -15.33 -0.13
CA GLY A 353 3.56 -14.87 1.18
C GLY A 353 2.56 -14.99 2.34
N ALA A 354 1.45 -15.71 2.18
CA ALA A 354 0.56 -16.08 3.30
C ALA A 354 1.19 -17.26 4.07
N LEU A 355 2.19 -16.93 4.91
CA LEU A 355 3.17 -17.88 5.45
C LEU A 355 2.54 -19.10 6.16
N VAL A 356 1.45 -18.86 6.91
CA VAL A 356 0.80 -19.87 7.76
C VAL A 356 -0.49 -20.45 7.16
N PHE A 357 -0.92 -20.00 5.98
CA PHE A 357 -2.18 -20.43 5.37
C PHE A 357 -2.16 -21.93 5.03
N ASN A 358 -3.12 -22.69 5.56
CA ASN A 358 -3.20 -24.13 5.35
C ASN A 358 -4.64 -24.68 5.48
N GLN A 359 -5.63 -23.95 4.98
CA GLN A 359 -7.06 -24.34 5.07
C GLN A 359 -7.52 -25.14 3.85
N ASP A 360 -8.49 -26.05 4.06
CA ASP A 360 -9.01 -26.92 3.02
C ASP A 360 -9.80 -26.11 1.97
N ILE A 361 -9.25 -26.08 0.76
CA ILE A 361 -9.81 -25.43 -0.43
C ILE A 361 -10.01 -26.42 -1.57
N GLY A 362 -9.97 -27.73 -1.29
CA GLY A 362 -10.10 -28.79 -2.31
C GLY A 362 -11.46 -28.81 -2.99
N ASN A 363 -12.48 -28.23 -2.37
CA ASN A 363 -13.85 -28.13 -2.90
C ASN A 363 -14.10 -26.92 -3.82
N TRP A 364 -13.11 -26.04 -4.00
CA TRP A 364 -13.25 -24.89 -4.89
C TRP A 364 -13.43 -25.31 -6.35
N ASN A 365 -14.30 -24.59 -7.06
CA ASN A 365 -14.47 -24.72 -8.49
C ASN A 365 -13.55 -23.73 -9.21
N VAL A 366 -12.44 -24.23 -9.76
CA VAL A 366 -11.44 -23.43 -10.48
C VAL A 366 -11.49 -23.59 -12.01
N SER A 367 -12.53 -24.24 -12.55
CA SER A 367 -12.63 -24.58 -13.99
C SER A 367 -12.58 -23.38 -14.95
N ARG A 368 -12.84 -22.17 -14.46
CA ARG A 368 -12.79 -20.91 -15.22
C ARG A 368 -11.50 -20.11 -15.03
N VAL A 369 -10.65 -20.51 -14.10
CA VAL A 369 -9.39 -19.82 -13.81
C VAL A 369 -8.41 -20.09 -14.95
N PHE A 370 -7.81 -19.03 -15.48
CA PHE A 370 -6.81 -19.14 -16.55
C PHE A 370 -5.39 -18.75 -16.10
N ASP A 371 -5.27 -18.04 -14.97
CA ASP A 371 -4.01 -17.59 -14.37
C ASP A 371 -3.95 -18.00 -12.89
N MET A 372 -2.93 -18.82 -12.55
CA MET A 372 -2.60 -19.25 -11.19
C MET A 372 -1.12 -18.94 -10.85
N GLY A 373 -0.49 -18.03 -11.60
CA GLY A 373 0.90 -17.64 -11.39
C GLY A 373 1.13 -17.21 -9.95
N ALA A 374 2.15 -17.79 -9.32
CA ALA A 374 2.58 -17.54 -7.94
C ALA A 374 1.50 -17.68 -6.85
N MET A 375 0.40 -18.41 -7.11
CA MET A 375 -0.75 -18.50 -6.18
C MET A 375 -0.34 -18.87 -4.74
N PHE A 376 0.60 -19.79 -4.56
CA PHE A 376 1.14 -20.23 -3.25
C PHE A 376 2.64 -19.92 -3.09
N TYR A 377 3.18 -18.95 -3.84
CA TYR A 377 4.59 -18.55 -3.70
C TYR A 377 4.88 -18.12 -2.26
N LYS A 378 5.86 -18.73 -1.57
CA LYS A 378 6.18 -18.51 -0.14
C LYS A 378 5.05 -18.84 0.84
N ALA A 379 3.99 -19.56 0.44
CA ALA A 379 3.00 -20.10 1.39
C ALA A 379 3.59 -21.33 2.11
N HIS A 380 4.53 -21.10 3.04
CA HIS A 380 5.41 -22.14 3.59
C HIS A 380 4.66 -23.34 4.15
N HIS A 381 3.54 -23.12 4.84
CA HIS A 381 2.76 -24.16 5.52
C HIS A 381 1.69 -24.83 4.64
N PHE A 382 1.43 -24.33 3.43
CA PHE A 382 0.34 -24.84 2.61
C PHE A 382 0.60 -26.28 2.17
N ASN A 383 -0.31 -27.20 2.55
CA ASN A 383 -0.22 -28.62 2.24
C ASN A 383 -1.61 -29.29 2.18
N GLN A 384 -2.62 -28.61 1.63
CA GLN A 384 -3.98 -29.14 1.51
C GLN A 384 -4.23 -29.77 0.14
N TYR A 385 -5.06 -30.82 0.12
CA TYR A 385 -5.33 -31.58 -1.10
C TYR A 385 -6.12 -30.75 -2.11
N ILE A 386 -5.55 -30.60 -3.31
CA ILE A 386 -6.10 -29.84 -4.44
C ILE A 386 -6.09 -30.65 -5.75
N GLY A 387 -5.87 -31.96 -5.68
CA GLY A 387 -5.85 -32.85 -6.86
C GLY A 387 -7.19 -32.98 -7.59
N SER A 388 -8.29 -32.58 -6.93
CA SER A 388 -9.65 -32.52 -7.49
C SER A 388 -9.92 -31.31 -8.38
N TRP A 389 -9.03 -30.32 -8.41
CA TRP A 389 -9.22 -29.10 -9.19
C TRP A 389 -9.20 -29.35 -10.70
N ASP A 390 -10.18 -28.77 -11.41
CA ASP A 390 -10.17 -28.70 -12.87
C ASP A 390 -9.31 -27.52 -13.34
N VAL A 391 -8.03 -27.79 -13.60
CA VAL A 391 -7.06 -26.79 -14.10
C VAL A 391 -6.95 -26.76 -15.63
N SER A 392 -7.87 -27.40 -16.36
CA SER A 392 -7.79 -27.55 -17.83
C SER A 392 -7.86 -26.22 -18.61
N SER A 393 -8.29 -25.14 -17.96
CA SER A 393 -8.33 -23.78 -18.51
C SER A 393 -7.05 -22.96 -18.26
N VAL A 394 -6.20 -23.39 -17.34
CA VAL A 394 -5.01 -22.65 -16.88
C VAL A 394 -3.94 -22.60 -17.98
N ARG A 395 -3.33 -21.43 -18.14
CA ARG A 395 -2.27 -21.17 -19.13
C ARG A 395 -0.93 -20.85 -18.48
N ASP A 396 -0.96 -20.25 -17.30
CA ASP A 396 0.21 -19.81 -16.55
C ASP A 396 0.20 -20.44 -15.13
N MET A 397 1.28 -21.13 -14.79
CA MET A 397 1.55 -21.74 -13.48
C MET A 397 2.95 -21.36 -12.98
N ASP A 398 3.54 -20.27 -13.49
CA ASP A 398 4.86 -19.82 -13.06
C ASP A 398 4.88 -19.61 -11.54
N LYS A 399 5.94 -20.08 -10.86
CA LYS A 399 6.13 -19.94 -9.41
C LYS A 399 4.98 -20.46 -8.51
N MET A 400 4.00 -21.21 -9.02
CA MET A 400 2.76 -21.55 -8.29
C MET A 400 3.01 -22.05 -6.86
N PHE A 401 4.00 -22.93 -6.65
CA PHE A 401 4.41 -23.48 -5.35
C PHE A 401 5.85 -23.12 -4.98
N ARG A 402 6.42 -22.05 -5.55
CA ARG A 402 7.80 -21.67 -5.23
C ARG A 402 7.93 -21.42 -3.72
N SER A 403 8.91 -22.02 -3.06
CA SER A 403 9.14 -21.91 -1.62
C SER A 403 7.93 -22.30 -0.74
N ALA A 404 6.96 -23.05 -1.26
CA ALA A 404 5.92 -23.72 -0.47
C ALA A 404 6.51 -24.99 0.15
N HIS A 405 7.36 -24.80 1.18
CA HIS A 405 8.27 -25.84 1.67
C HIS A 405 7.59 -27.16 2.05
N HIS A 406 6.38 -27.10 2.62
CA HIS A 406 5.64 -28.28 3.08
C HIS A 406 4.70 -28.90 2.05
N PHE A 407 4.55 -28.30 0.87
CA PHE A 407 3.58 -28.79 -0.11
C PHE A 407 3.99 -30.16 -0.67
N ASN A 408 3.14 -31.18 -0.45
CA ASN A 408 3.37 -32.54 -0.93
C ASN A 408 2.04 -33.27 -1.21
N GLN A 409 1.09 -32.62 -1.89
CA GLN A 409 -0.21 -33.19 -2.20
C GLN A 409 -0.29 -33.67 -3.65
N ASP A 410 -1.02 -34.77 -3.86
CA ASP A 410 -1.18 -35.37 -5.19
C ASP A 410 -1.90 -34.42 -6.16
N ILE A 411 -1.20 -34.07 -7.23
CA ILE A 411 -1.64 -33.23 -8.35
C ILE A 411 -1.43 -33.94 -9.71
N GLY A 412 -1.19 -35.25 -9.69
CA GLY A 412 -0.91 -36.05 -10.91
C GLY A 412 -2.10 -36.16 -11.86
N SER A 413 -3.32 -35.93 -11.37
CA SER A 413 -4.57 -35.92 -12.15
C SER A 413 -4.82 -34.63 -12.94
N TRP A 414 -4.04 -33.58 -12.72
CA TRP A 414 -4.26 -32.28 -13.36
C TRP A 414 -4.07 -32.31 -14.88
N ASP A 415 -5.03 -31.72 -15.61
CA ASP A 415 -4.90 -31.47 -17.05
C ASP A 415 -4.11 -30.17 -17.30
N VAL A 416 -2.79 -30.29 -17.37
CA VAL A 416 -1.87 -29.17 -17.66
C VAL A 416 -1.64 -28.95 -19.17
N SER A 417 -2.44 -29.56 -20.05
CA SER A 417 -2.19 -29.56 -21.50
C SER A 417 -2.24 -28.19 -22.19
N ARG A 418 -2.74 -27.16 -21.50
CA ARG A 418 -2.79 -25.77 -21.98
C ARG A 418 -1.69 -24.87 -21.42
N VAL A 419 -0.95 -25.33 -20.42
CA VAL A 419 0.09 -24.54 -19.75
C VAL A 419 1.28 -24.32 -20.69
N THR A 420 1.79 -23.09 -20.72
CA THR A 420 2.97 -22.71 -21.53
C THR A 420 4.20 -22.35 -20.69
N ASP A 421 4.00 -21.88 -19.46
CA ASP A 421 5.07 -21.49 -18.54
C ASP A 421 4.92 -22.29 -17.23
N MET A 422 5.97 -23.03 -16.87
CA MET A 422 6.11 -23.75 -15.60
C MET A 422 7.38 -23.31 -14.86
N SER A 423 7.94 -22.16 -15.22
CA SER A 423 9.17 -21.65 -14.63
C SER A 423 9.00 -21.50 -13.12
N LYS A 424 9.95 -22.05 -12.37
CA LYS A 424 10.00 -22.03 -10.89
C LYS A 424 8.76 -22.63 -10.21
N MET A 425 7.90 -23.37 -10.90
CA MET A 425 6.61 -23.85 -10.37
C MET A 425 6.77 -24.60 -9.02
N LEU A 426 7.77 -25.46 -8.89
CA LEU A 426 8.07 -26.26 -7.69
C LEU A 426 9.46 -25.92 -7.10
N LYS A 427 10.01 -24.75 -7.43
CA LYS A 427 11.31 -24.31 -6.90
C LYS A 427 11.24 -24.24 -5.37
N ASP A 428 12.14 -24.89 -4.65
CA ASP A 428 12.26 -24.85 -3.18
C ASP A 428 10.99 -25.37 -2.45
N ALA A 429 10.17 -26.15 -3.15
CA ALA A 429 9.13 -27.01 -2.58
C ALA A 429 9.78 -28.30 -2.05
N ARG A 430 10.52 -28.18 -0.95
CA ARG A 430 11.47 -29.19 -0.45
C ARG A 430 10.84 -30.55 -0.16
N GLU A 431 9.58 -30.57 0.25
CA GLU A 431 8.84 -31.79 0.60
C GLU A 431 8.12 -32.45 -0.58
N PHE A 432 8.06 -31.81 -1.75
CA PHE A 432 7.28 -32.30 -2.87
C PHE A 432 7.86 -33.59 -3.47
N ASP A 433 7.10 -34.68 -3.39
CA ASP A 433 7.44 -35.99 -3.95
C ASP A 433 6.17 -36.73 -4.41
N GLN A 434 5.47 -36.16 -5.41
CA GLN A 434 4.26 -36.73 -5.99
C GLN A 434 4.43 -37.09 -7.47
N ASP A 435 3.69 -38.11 -7.93
CA ASP A 435 3.75 -38.56 -9.32
C ASP A 435 3.04 -37.57 -10.26
N ILE A 436 3.82 -36.95 -11.13
CA ILE A 436 3.39 -36.03 -12.19
C ILE A 436 3.77 -36.55 -13.58
N GLY A 437 4.16 -37.82 -13.69
CA GLY A 437 4.60 -38.44 -14.94
C GLY A 437 3.52 -38.53 -16.03
N SER A 438 2.25 -38.41 -15.64
CA SER A 438 1.06 -38.38 -16.51
C SER A 438 0.81 -37.04 -17.20
N TRP A 439 1.44 -35.96 -16.74
CA TRP A 439 1.20 -34.61 -17.25
C TRP A 439 1.52 -34.46 -18.74
N ASN A 440 0.62 -33.80 -19.46
CA ASN A 440 0.84 -33.42 -20.85
C ASN A 440 1.54 -32.05 -20.93
N VAL A 441 2.87 -32.06 -20.91
CA VAL A 441 3.70 -30.84 -20.99
C VAL A 441 4.04 -30.42 -22.43
N SER A 442 3.36 -30.99 -23.45
CA SER A 442 3.71 -30.79 -24.88
C SER A 442 3.60 -29.35 -25.39
N ARG A 443 2.99 -28.44 -24.62
CA ARG A 443 2.89 -27.01 -24.92
C ARG A 443 3.84 -26.12 -24.14
N VAL A 444 4.50 -26.65 -23.12
CA VAL A 444 5.39 -25.89 -22.25
C VAL A 444 6.61 -25.43 -23.04
N THR A 445 6.93 -24.14 -22.90
CA THR A 445 8.10 -23.51 -23.52
C THR A 445 9.16 -23.12 -22.49
N ASP A 446 8.79 -22.94 -21.23
CA ASP A 446 9.70 -22.53 -20.15
C ASP A 446 9.58 -23.47 -18.93
N MET A 447 10.70 -24.09 -18.56
CA MET A 447 10.87 -24.94 -17.37
C MET A 447 12.04 -24.44 -16.50
N ASN A 448 12.45 -23.18 -16.66
CA ASN A 448 13.53 -22.56 -15.91
C ASN A 448 13.31 -22.75 -14.39
N CYS A 449 14.30 -23.30 -13.70
CA CYS A 449 14.25 -23.58 -12.26
C CYS A 449 13.05 -24.40 -11.77
N MET A 450 12.33 -25.16 -12.61
CA MET A 450 11.05 -25.78 -12.23
C MET A 450 11.13 -26.61 -10.93
N PHE A 451 12.19 -27.39 -10.75
CA PHE A 451 12.46 -28.23 -9.56
C PHE A 451 13.73 -27.80 -8.81
N LYS A 452 14.18 -26.55 -8.99
CA LYS A 452 15.38 -26.07 -8.28
C LYS A 452 15.15 -26.20 -6.77
N ASP A 453 16.03 -26.84 -6.03
CA ASP A 453 15.93 -27.07 -4.57
C ASP A 453 14.69 -27.88 -4.14
N ALA A 454 14.03 -28.61 -5.05
CA ALA A 454 12.99 -29.59 -4.73
C ALA A 454 13.63 -30.90 -4.26
N CYS A 455 14.20 -30.88 -3.05
CA CYS A 455 15.17 -31.87 -2.59
C CYS A 455 14.69 -33.33 -2.67
N LYS A 456 13.40 -33.59 -2.43
CA LYS A 456 12.81 -34.95 -2.37
C LYS A 456 12.24 -35.46 -3.69
N PHE A 457 12.09 -34.61 -4.70
CA PHE A 457 11.37 -35.00 -5.91
C PHE A 457 12.12 -36.10 -6.68
N ASN A 458 11.51 -37.28 -6.84
CA ASN A 458 12.13 -38.39 -7.56
C ASN A 458 11.15 -39.25 -8.38
N HIS A 459 10.04 -38.66 -8.87
CA HIS A 459 9.05 -39.39 -9.69
C HIS A 459 9.37 -39.38 -11.18
N ASN A 460 8.97 -40.45 -11.87
CA ASN A 460 9.33 -40.68 -13.27
C ASN A 460 8.61 -39.71 -14.23
N ILE A 461 9.39 -38.80 -14.81
CA ILE A 461 8.97 -37.83 -15.83
C ILE A 461 9.57 -38.13 -17.22
N GLY A 462 10.16 -39.31 -17.42
CA GLY A 462 10.82 -39.70 -18.67
C GLY A 462 9.88 -39.80 -19.88
N LYS A 463 8.56 -39.85 -19.65
CA LYS A 463 7.52 -39.88 -20.69
C LYS A 463 7.08 -38.49 -21.18
N TRP A 464 7.53 -37.42 -20.53
CA TRP A 464 7.15 -36.06 -20.91
C TRP A 464 7.61 -35.71 -22.32
N ASN A 465 6.72 -35.05 -23.07
CA ASN A 465 7.06 -34.46 -24.36
C ASN A 465 7.57 -33.04 -24.17
N VAL A 466 8.89 -32.89 -24.08
CA VAL A 466 9.57 -31.59 -23.89
C VAL A 466 10.02 -30.92 -25.19
N SER A 467 9.55 -31.39 -26.36
CA SER A 467 10.06 -30.97 -27.68
C SER A 467 9.80 -29.49 -28.01
N ARG A 468 9.06 -28.75 -27.18
CA ARG A 468 8.79 -27.31 -27.32
C ARG A 468 9.52 -26.43 -26.31
N VAL A 469 10.18 -27.03 -25.32
CA VAL A 469 10.87 -26.29 -24.26
C VAL A 469 12.07 -25.56 -24.84
N ILE A 470 12.25 -24.30 -24.42
CA ILE A 470 13.29 -23.38 -24.85
C ILE A 470 14.29 -23.15 -23.72
N ASP A 471 13.82 -23.07 -22.47
CA ASP A 471 14.65 -22.84 -21.28
C ASP A 471 14.47 -23.97 -20.25
N MET A 472 15.57 -24.62 -19.90
CA MET A 472 15.70 -25.61 -18.81
C MET A 472 16.81 -25.23 -17.82
N SER A 473 17.25 -23.97 -17.82
CA SER A 473 18.32 -23.51 -16.94
C SER A 473 17.95 -23.77 -15.50
N THR A 474 18.88 -24.39 -14.76
CA THR A 474 18.76 -24.63 -13.32
C THR A 474 17.55 -25.50 -12.96
N MET A 475 16.96 -26.25 -13.91
CA MET A 475 15.70 -26.98 -13.71
C MET A 475 15.73 -27.96 -12.53
N PHE A 476 16.84 -28.68 -12.33
CA PHE A 476 17.04 -29.67 -11.26
C PHE A 476 18.19 -29.30 -10.32
N SER A 477 18.65 -28.04 -10.35
CA SER A 477 19.75 -27.63 -9.48
C SER A 477 19.33 -27.79 -8.01
N GLY A 478 20.14 -28.44 -7.18
CA GLY A 478 19.81 -28.76 -5.79
C GLY A 478 18.70 -29.82 -5.59
N ALA A 479 18.19 -30.44 -6.65
CA ALA A 479 17.23 -31.55 -6.53
C ALA A 479 17.95 -32.85 -6.13
N HIS A 480 18.32 -32.96 -4.86
CA HIS A 480 19.28 -33.95 -4.38
C HIS A 480 18.88 -35.41 -4.62
N GLU A 481 17.59 -35.75 -4.54
CA GLU A 481 17.09 -37.13 -4.73
C GLU A 481 16.74 -37.48 -6.19
N PHE A 482 16.70 -36.51 -7.11
CA PHE A 482 16.25 -36.75 -8.48
C PHE A 482 17.21 -37.68 -9.23
N ASN A 483 16.72 -38.87 -9.60
CA ASN A 483 17.50 -39.87 -10.34
C ASN A 483 16.61 -40.69 -11.29
N GLN A 484 15.90 -40.01 -12.20
CA GLN A 484 15.00 -40.64 -13.17
C GLN A 484 15.56 -40.61 -14.59
N ASP A 485 15.22 -41.64 -15.38
CA ASP A 485 15.66 -41.74 -16.77
C ASP A 485 14.90 -40.75 -17.68
N ILE A 486 15.59 -39.68 -18.05
CA ILE A 486 15.14 -38.63 -18.98
C ILE A 486 15.94 -38.64 -20.30
N GLY A 487 16.73 -39.69 -20.56
CA GLY A 487 17.60 -39.77 -21.74
C GLY A 487 16.83 -39.73 -23.07
N LYS A 488 15.53 -40.07 -23.05
CA LYS A 488 14.66 -40.09 -24.23
C LYS A 488 13.99 -38.75 -24.56
N TRP A 489 14.21 -37.71 -23.77
CA TRP A 489 13.67 -36.38 -24.05
C TRP A 489 14.20 -35.79 -25.35
N ASP A 490 13.30 -35.20 -26.15
CA ASP A 490 13.68 -34.39 -27.31
C ASP A 490 14.01 -32.96 -26.85
N VAL A 491 15.30 -32.72 -26.60
CA VAL A 491 15.82 -31.40 -26.19
C VAL A 491 16.31 -30.55 -27.36
N SER A 492 15.99 -30.92 -28.61
CA SER A 492 16.55 -30.28 -29.81
C SER A 492 16.20 -28.80 -29.99
N ARG A 493 15.22 -28.29 -29.24
CA ARG A 493 14.82 -26.88 -29.26
C ARG A 493 15.32 -26.06 -28.07
N VAL A 494 15.90 -26.70 -27.07
CA VAL A 494 16.33 -26.01 -25.85
C VAL A 494 17.53 -25.12 -26.17
N GLY A 495 17.42 -23.83 -25.87
CA GLY A 495 18.46 -22.84 -26.04
C GLY A 495 19.29 -22.60 -24.78
N PHE A 496 18.71 -22.84 -23.60
CA PHE A 496 19.33 -22.54 -22.31
C PHE A 496 19.26 -23.75 -21.37
N MET A 497 20.41 -24.24 -20.92
CA MET A 497 20.58 -25.38 -20.00
C MET A 497 21.60 -25.10 -18.90
N ASN A 498 21.93 -23.83 -18.63
CA ASN A 498 22.94 -23.50 -17.64
C ASN A 498 22.57 -24.09 -16.27
N TYR A 499 23.54 -24.70 -15.59
CA TYR A 499 23.37 -25.21 -14.22
C TYR A 499 22.20 -26.20 -14.04
N MET A 500 21.72 -26.86 -15.09
CA MET A 500 20.51 -27.71 -15.03
C MET A 500 20.55 -28.75 -13.90
N PHE A 501 21.70 -29.39 -13.67
CA PHE A 501 21.93 -30.42 -12.65
C PHE A 501 22.99 -30.04 -11.61
N GLU A 502 23.29 -28.74 -11.45
CA GLU A 502 24.19 -28.26 -10.41
C GLU A 502 23.71 -28.76 -9.02
N ASP A 503 24.55 -29.45 -8.25
CA ASP A 503 24.21 -30.06 -6.95
C ASP A 503 23.07 -31.11 -6.96
N ALA A 504 22.67 -31.63 -8.12
CA ALA A 504 21.74 -32.75 -8.25
C ALA A 504 22.44 -34.10 -7.96
N SER A 505 22.88 -34.29 -6.71
CA SER A 505 23.84 -35.33 -6.31
C SER A 505 23.47 -36.79 -6.66
N SER A 506 22.18 -37.12 -6.74
CA SER A 506 21.75 -38.49 -7.08
C SER A 506 21.69 -38.76 -8.58
N PHE A 507 21.70 -37.74 -9.44
CA PHE A 507 21.41 -37.90 -10.86
C PHE A 507 22.54 -38.58 -11.64
N HIS A 508 22.31 -39.82 -12.10
CA HIS A 508 23.33 -40.64 -12.78
C HIS A 508 22.80 -41.40 -14.01
N HIS A 509 21.87 -40.81 -14.77
CA HIS A 509 21.33 -41.41 -15.99
C HIS A 509 22.01 -40.92 -17.28
N SER A 510 22.08 -41.77 -18.30
CA SER A 510 22.72 -41.42 -19.57
C SER A 510 21.91 -40.37 -20.35
N LEU A 511 22.58 -39.28 -20.75
CA LEU A 511 22.05 -38.22 -21.60
C LEU A 511 22.60 -38.29 -23.04
N ARG A 512 23.23 -39.42 -23.41
CA ARG A 512 23.97 -39.55 -24.67
C ARG A 512 23.12 -39.29 -25.93
N SER A 513 21.82 -39.57 -25.85
CA SER A 513 20.84 -39.38 -26.94
C SER A 513 20.35 -37.94 -27.09
N TRP A 514 20.67 -37.04 -26.16
CA TRP A 514 20.24 -35.64 -26.26
C TRP A 514 20.95 -34.93 -27.42
N ASN A 515 20.16 -34.22 -28.22
CA ASN A 515 20.67 -33.33 -29.26
C ASN A 515 20.77 -31.90 -28.73
N THR A 516 21.95 -31.53 -28.25
CA THR A 516 22.27 -30.22 -27.69
C THR A 516 22.85 -29.23 -28.70
N SER A 517 22.75 -29.48 -30.01
CA SER A 517 23.35 -28.59 -31.03
C SER A 517 22.72 -27.19 -31.10
N HIS A 518 21.48 -27.03 -30.60
CA HIS A 518 20.79 -25.74 -30.54
C HIS A 518 21.00 -24.99 -29.22
N VAL A 519 21.62 -25.63 -28.22
CA VAL A 519 21.86 -25.01 -26.91
C VAL A 519 22.90 -23.91 -27.10
N LYS A 520 22.54 -22.69 -26.69
CA LYS A 520 23.42 -21.50 -26.73
C LYS A 520 24.18 -21.31 -25.44
N TYR A 521 23.60 -21.74 -24.32
CA TYR A 521 24.18 -21.61 -22.99
C TYR A 521 24.01 -22.92 -22.22
N ILE A 522 25.13 -23.59 -21.92
CA ILE A 522 25.19 -24.92 -21.29
C ILE A 522 26.17 -24.98 -20.11
N PHE A 523 26.65 -23.83 -19.66
CA PHE A 523 27.69 -23.75 -18.64
C PHE A 523 27.18 -24.33 -17.30
N GLY A 524 28.02 -25.14 -16.64
CA GLY A 524 27.67 -25.79 -15.37
C GLY A 524 26.51 -26.78 -15.43
N MET A 525 26.03 -27.18 -16.62
CA MET A 525 24.83 -28.02 -16.74
C MET A 525 24.95 -29.36 -15.98
N LEU A 526 26.14 -29.97 -15.93
CA LEU A 526 26.39 -31.27 -15.30
C LEU A 526 27.42 -31.14 -14.16
N PRO A 527 27.31 -31.96 -13.10
CA PRO A 527 28.35 -32.08 -12.07
C PRO A 527 29.72 -32.50 -12.64
N ASP A 528 30.80 -32.11 -11.96
CA ASP A 528 32.18 -32.39 -12.40
C ASP A 528 32.49 -33.88 -12.51
N ASP A 529 31.90 -34.70 -11.64
CA ASP A 529 32.06 -36.15 -11.59
C ASP A 529 31.14 -36.91 -12.57
N PHE A 530 30.35 -36.20 -13.39
CA PHE A 530 29.40 -36.83 -14.31
C PHE A 530 30.12 -37.60 -15.43
N PRO A 531 29.86 -38.92 -15.62
CA PRO A 531 30.62 -39.77 -16.53
C PRO A 531 30.62 -39.26 -17.98
N GLU A 532 31.80 -39.15 -18.60
CA GLU A 532 31.93 -38.70 -20.00
C GLU A 532 31.10 -39.54 -20.97
N SER A 533 31.06 -40.86 -20.77
CA SER A 533 30.30 -41.79 -21.61
C SER A 533 28.79 -41.55 -21.59
N TYR A 534 28.29 -40.79 -20.61
CA TYR A 534 26.87 -40.46 -20.43
C TYR A 534 26.53 -39.06 -20.95
N ARG A 535 27.54 -38.24 -21.31
CA ARG A 535 27.33 -36.87 -21.80
C ARG A 535 26.72 -36.86 -23.23
N PRO A 536 25.92 -35.84 -23.60
CA PRO A 536 25.38 -35.70 -24.94
C PRO A 536 26.48 -35.68 -26.02
N GLN A 537 26.33 -36.41 -27.13
CA GLN A 537 27.40 -36.47 -28.15
C GLN A 537 27.61 -35.13 -28.88
N SER A 538 26.53 -34.36 -29.07
CA SER A 538 26.57 -33.02 -29.68
C SER A 538 27.31 -31.97 -28.83
N TRP A 539 27.60 -32.28 -27.56
CA TRP A 539 28.33 -31.41 -26.64
C TRP A 539 29.72 -31.03 -27.14
N TYR A 540 30.43 -31.99 -27.75
CA TYR A 540 31.80 -31.83 -28.22
C TYR A 540 31.92 -31.01 -29.52
N PHE A 541 30.80 -30.58 -30.11
CA PHE A 541 30.76 -29.83 -31.37
C PHE A 541 30.34 -28.36 -31.20
N GLN A 542 30.23 -27.87 -29.95
CA GLN A 542 29.84 -26.50 -29.62
C GLN A 542 31.05 -25.54 -29.69
N PRO A 543 31.02 -24.48 -30.53
CA PRO A 543 32.15 -23.55 -30.70
C PRO A 543 32.45 -22.64 -29.49
N TYR A 544 31.61 -22.68 -28.45
CA TYR A 544 31.69 -21.83 -27.26
C TYR A 544 31.46 -22.60 -25.95
N ALA A 545 31.73 -23.90 -25.92
CA ALA A 545 31.89 -24.59 -24.65
C ALA A 545 33.24 -24.17 -24.06
N PHE A 546 33.24 -23.17 -23.16
CA PHE A 546 34.37 -22.95 -22.25
C PHE A 546 34.49 -24.19 -21.37
N ILE A 547 35.29 -25.15 -21.84
CA ILE A 547 35.77 -26.28 -21.06
C ILE A 547 36.87 -25.69 -20.18
N HIS A 548 36.56 -25.30 -18.95
CA HIS A 548 37.60 -25.11 -17.95
C HIS A 548 38.01 -26.49 -17.43
N GLY A 549 38.96 -27.10 -18.16
CA GLY A 549 39.90 -28.03 -17.56
C GLY A 549 41.14 -27.25 -17.14
N ASP A 550 41.50 -27.38 -15.87
CA ASP A 550 42.78 -27.09 -15.22
C ASP A 550 43.79 -26.20 -15.98
N SER A 551 43.99 -24.96 -15.51
CA SER A 551 45.33 -24.44 -15.19
C SER A 551 45.26 -23.02 -14.62
N ASP A 552 45.83 -22.86 -13.42
CA ASP A 552 46.49 -21.69 -12.83
C ASP A 552 45.74 -20.35 -12.67
N ASP A 553 45.65 -19.97 -11.38
CA ASP A 553 45.77 -18.62 -10.82
C ASP A 553 45.96 -17.49 -11.84
N SER A 554 44.90 -16.70 -12.05
CA SER A 554 45.02 -15.24 -12.01
C SER A 554 43.65 -14.58 -11.98
N GLU A 555 43.46 -13.73 -10.98
CA GLU A 555 42.40 -12.73 -10.92
C GLU A 555 42.35 -11.93 -12.24
N ALA A 556 41.25 -12.05 -12.97
CA ALA A 556 40.87 -11.07 -13.98
C ALA A 556 39.36 -10.89 -13.94
N SER A 557 38.98 -9.84 -13.22
CA SER A 557 37.65 -9.25 -13.20
C SER A 557 37.12 -8.98 -14.62
N PHE A 558 36.01 -9.62 -14.97
CA PHE A 558 35.15 -9.16 -16.06
C PHE A 558 33.73 -8.93 -15.56
N SER A 559 33.32 -7.67 -15.68
CA SER A 559 32.07 -7.06 -15.23
C SER A 559 30.84 -7.59 -15.98
N PRO A 560 29.66 -7.67 -15.32
CA PRO A 560 28.40 -8.12 -15.90
C PRO A 560 27.59 -6.96 -16.50
N ALA A 561 27.23 -7.06 -17.79
CA ALA A 561 26.12 -6.34 -18.44
C ALA A 561 26.00 -6.87 -19.90
N ALA A 562 24.84 -7.10 -20.52
CA ALA A 562 23.52 -6.53 -20.33
C ALA A 562 22.46 -7.41 -21.02
N GLY A 563 21.20 -7.31 -20.58
CA GLY A 563 20.08 -7.53 -21.50
C GLY A 563 18.83 -8.26 -21.00
N CYS A 564 18.38 -8.09 -19.76
CA CYS A 564 16.96 -8.30 -19.42
C CYS A 564 16.54 -7.51 -18.18
N TYR A 565 16.52 -6.17 -18.29
CA TYR A 565 15.81 -5.34 -17.32
C TYR A 565 14.30 -5.43 -17.60
N ARG A 566 13.63 -6.30 -16.86
CA ARG A 566 12.20 -6.16 -16.55
C ARG A 566 12.13 -6.11 -15.03
N LEU A 567 11.68 -4.95 -14.53
CA LEU A 567 11.59 -4.57 -13.11
C LEU A 567 11.24 -5.76 -12.21
N CYS A 568 12.27 -6.38 -11.61
CA CYS A 568 12.13 -7.15 -10.39
C CYS A 568 11.94 -6.11 -9.28
N ILE A 569 10.74 -6.07 -8.70
CA ILE A 569 10.55 -5.46 -7.39
C ILE A 569 11.50 -6.19 -6.45
N GLU A 570 12.35 -5.41 -5.79
CA GLU A 570 13.40 -5.85 -4.90
C GLU A 570 12.86 -6.79 -3.81
N GLU A 571 13.69 -7.77 -3.48
CA GLU A 571 13.60 -8.60 -2.30
C GLU A 571 13.61 -7.69 -1.06
N VAL A 572 12.44 -7.38 -0.52
CA VAL A 572 12.32 -7.08 0.91
C VAL A 572 12.37 -8.42 1.63
N GLU A 573 13.57 -8.80 2.06
CA GLU A 573 13.74 -9.71 3.20
C GLU A 573 13.06 -9.04 4.39
N TRP A 574 11.88 -9.54 4.77
CA TRP A 574 11.24 -9.19 6.03
C TRP A 574 12.01 -9.95 7.12
N ASP A 575 13.09 -9.33 7.61
CA ASP A 575 13.81 -9.80 8.79
C ASP A 575 12.94 -9.59 10.03
N SER A 576 12.45 -10.71 10.57
CA SER A 576 11.91 -11.00 11.92
C SER A 576 10.93 -10.05 12.59
#